data_AF-A0A3N9X7C9-F1
#
_entry.id   AF-A0A3N9X7C9-F1
#
_cell.length_a   1.000
_cell.length_b   1.000
_cell.length_c   1.000
_cell.angle_alpha   90.00
_cell.angle_beta   90.00
_cell.angle_gamma   90.00
#
_symmetry.space_group_name_H-M   'P 1'
#
loop_
_entity.id
_entity.type
_entity.pdbx_description
1 polymer ?
#
loop_
_entity_poly.entity_id
_entity_poly.type
_entity_poly.pdbx_seq_one_letter_code
_entity_poly.pdbx_strand_id
1 'polypeptide(L)'
;MLYRDLGRTRTVAKVATEANKSRDYLHKPASIWKWVVQRAQTWDRDEDRLYAEGLAEQRRDKARRQARIASTRQATLVTRLQALDASKLGPRDIARWLEVATRVERLALGLPDSTTAHTGPDGRPIRAEVDQMS
;
A
#
# COMPACT_ATOMS: atom_id res chain seq x y z
N MET A 1 10.89 31.62 0.03
CA MET A 1 9.84 32.67 -0.14
C MET A 1 8.93 32.50 1.05
N LEU A 2 8.85 33.48 1.95
CA LEU A 2 8.27 33.33 3.28
C LEU A 2 6.88 32.64 3.29
N TYR A 3 6.02 32.96 2.31
CA TYR A 3 4.70 32.32 2.17
C TYR A 3 4.76 30.80 1.91
N ARG A 4 5.71 30.33 1.09
CA ARG A 4 5.93 28.90 0.84
C ARG A 4 6.52 28.21 2.08
N ASP A 5 7.46 28.88 2.74
CA ASP A 5 8.25 28.30 3.83
C ASP A 5 7.39 28.08 5.10
N LEU A 6 6.24 28.76 5.22
CA LEU A 6 5.21 28.49 6.24
C LEU A 6 4.42 27.18 6.04
N GLY A 7 4.69 26.42 4.97
CA GLY A 7 4.11 25.09 4.75
C GLY A 7 2.59 25.10 4.53
N ARG A 8 1.90 24.00 4.83
CA ARG A 8 0.45 23.85 4.53
C ARG A 8 -0.46 24.73 5.36
N THR A 9 0.01 25.24 6.50
CA THR A 9 -0.79 26.13 7.37
C THR A 9 -0.62 27.61 7.02
N ARG A 10 0.03 27.92 5.90
CA ARG A 10 0.30 29.27 5.42
C ARG A 10 -0.97 30.06 5.17
N THR A 11 -0.96 31.31 5.63
CA THR A 11 -1.98 32.30 5.32
C THR A 11 -1.29 33.64 5.10
N VAL A 12 -1.93 34.55 4.35
CA VAL A 12 -1.39 35.90 4.13
C VAL A 12 -1.28 36.65 5.46
N ALA A 13 -2.18 36.37 6.41
CA ALA A 13 -2.13 36.91 7.77
C ALA A 13 -0.88 36.44 8.54
N LYS A 14 -0.53 35.15 8.48
CA LYS A 14 0.70 34.64 9.12
C LYS A 14 1.96 35.25 8.51
N VAL A 15 2.01 35.43 7.19
CA VAL A 15 3.12 36.14 6.54
C VAL A 15 3.18 37.60 6.97
N ALA A 16 2.04 38.26 7.16
CA ALA A 16 1.97 39.64 7.63
C ALA A 16 2.55 39.80 9.04
N THR A 17 2.20 38.88 9.95
CA THR A 17 2.76 38.81 11.30
C THR A 17 4.27 38.57 11.26
N GLU A 18 4.73 37.56 10.51
CA GLU A 18 6.14 37.18 10.44
C GLU A 18 7.01 38.25 9.76
N ALA A 19 6.49 38.92 8.73
CA ALA A 19 7.20 39.98 8.01
C ALA A 19 7.08 41.35 8.68
N ASN A 20 6.35 41.46 9.79
CA ASN A 20 5.98 42.71 10.45
C ASN A 20 5.42 43.77 9.46
N LYS A 21 4.48 43.35 8.62
CA LYS A 21 3.80 44.20 7.61
C LYS A 21 2.29 44.15 7.79
N SER A 22 1.61 45.19 7.33
CA SER A 22 0.14 45.20 7.28
C SER A 22 -0.38 44.07 6.37
N ARG A 23 -1.43 43.38 6.83
CA ARG A 23 -2.15 42.36 6.06
C ARG A 23 -2.64 42.91 4.73
N ASP A 24 -3.18 44.12 4.72
CA ASP A 24 -3.78 44.73 3.53
C ASP A 24 -2.72 45.08 2.48
N TYR A 25 -1.55 45.53 2.95
CA TYR A 25 -0.38 45.75 2.10
C TYR A 25 0.06 44.46 1.41
N LEU A 26 0.04 43.32 2.10
CA LEU A 26 0.44 42.02 1.54
C LEU A 26 -0.66 41.34 0.71
N HIS A 27 -1.93 41.73 0.88
CA HIS A 27 -3.04 41.15 0.11
C HIS A 27 -2.94 41.51 -1.37
N LYS A 28 -2.57 42.76 -1.69
CA LYS A 28 -2.40 43.24 -3.06
C LYS A 28 -1.32 42.46 -3.84
N PRO A 29 -0.06 42.35 -3.38
CA PRO A 29 0.94 41.52 -4.05
C PRO A 29 0.59 40.03 -4.02
N ALA A 30 0.01 39.49 -2.93
CA ALA A 30 -0.39 38.08 -2.90
C ALA A 30 -1.41 37.72 -3.99
N SER A 31 -2.29 38.67 -4.32
CA SER A 31 -3.30 38.52 -5.39
C SER A 31 -2.68 38.70 -6.78
N ILE A 32 -1.91 39.77 -7.00
CA ILE A 32 -1.23 40.06 -8.29
C ILE A 32 -0.33 38.89 -8.70
N TRP A 33 0.46 38.38 -7.76
CA TRP A 33 1.41 37.31 -7.99
C TRP A 33 0.81 35.91 -7.75
N LYS A 34 -0.51 35.83 -7.52
CA LYS A 34 -1.28 34.58 -7.35
C LYS A 34 -0.62 33.58 -6.38
N TRP A 35 -0.14 34.08 -5.24
CA TRP A 35 0.58 33.27 -4.26
C TRP A 35 -0.26 32.09 -3.79
N VAL A 36 -1.51 32.35 -3.40
CA VAL A 36 -2.42 31.34 -2.83
C VAL A 36 -3.04 30.44 -3.89
N VAL A 37 -3.68 31.03 -4.91
CA VAL A 37 -4.55 30.32 -5.85
C VAL A 37 -3.77 29.45 -6.83
N GLN A 38 -2.61 29.91 -7.28
CA GLN A 38 -1.86 29.22 -8.32
C GLN A 38 -0.57 28.62 -7.77
N ARG A 39 0.37 29.45 -7.33
CA ARG A 39 1.74 29.02 -7.08
C ARG A 39 1.87 28.04 -5.91
N ALA A 40 1.23 28.33 -4.79
CA ALA A 40 1.33 27.51 -3.61
C ALA A 40 0.56 26.18 -3.75
N GLN A 41 -0.60 26.21 -4.43
CA GLN A 41 -1.36 25.00 -4.73
C GLN A 41 -0.64 24.09 -5.73
N THR A 42 -0.06 24.64 -6.80
CA THR A 42 0.72 23.82 -7.75
C THR A 42 1.92 23.19 -7.08
N TRP A 43 2.63 23.97 -6.24
CA TRP A 43 3.75 23.46 -5.44
C TRP A 43 3.32 22.31 -4.52
N ASP A 44 2.22 22.47 -3.77
CA ASP A 44 1.75 21.40 -2.88
C ASP A 44 1.35 20.13 -3.64
N ARG A 45 0.71 20.27 -4.81
CA ARG A 45 0.35 19.12 -5.65
C ARG A 45 1.59 18.40 -6.17
N ASP A 46 2.61 19.14 -6.56
CA ASP A 46 3.88 18.57 -7.02
C ASP A 46 4.60 17.85 -5.88
N GLU A 47 4.62 18.44 -4.67
CA GLU A 47 5.18 17.79 -3.47
C GLU A 47 4.39 16.52 -3.09
N ASP A 48 3.05 16.57 -3.13
CA ASP A 48 2.19 15.40 -2.89
C ASP A 48 2.47 14.29 -3.91
N ARG A 49 2.64 14.65 -5.18
CA ARG A 49 2.99 13.71 -6.25
C ARG A 49 4.35 13.07 -5.98
N LEU A 50 5.39 13.87 -5.71
CA LEU A 50 6.74 13.37 -5.42
C LEU A 50 6.76 12.47 -4.18
N TYR A 51 6.00 12.84 -3.14
CA TYR A 51 5.87 12.03 -1.95
C TYR A 51 5.17 10.69 -2.23
N ALA A 52 4.08 10.70 -2.99
CA ALA A 52 3.36 9.49 -3.39
C ALA A 52 4.22 8.57 -4.25
N GLU A 53 4.95 9.12 -5.21
CA GLU A 53 5.91 8.39 -6.06
C GLU A 53 7.03 7.78 -5.23
N GLY A 54 7.62 8.54 -4.30
CA GLY A 54 8.64 8.04 -3.37
C GLY A 54 8.14 6.93 -2.47
N LEU A 55 6.91 7.04 -1.96
CA LEU A 55 6.28 6.00 -1.15
C LEU A 55 5.99 4.73 -1.97
N ALA A 56 5.56 4.88 -3.22
CA ALA A 56 5.36 3.76 -4.13
C ALA A 56 6.67 3.01 -4.39
N GLU A 57 7.76 3.73 -4.63
CA GLU A 57 9.07 3.10 -4.83
C GLU A 57 9.57 2.43 -3.54
N GLN A 58 9.40 3.07 -2.38
CA GLN A 58 9.74 2.46 -1.09
C GLN A 58 8.94 1.17 -0.83
N ARG A 59 7.64 1.14 -1.18
CA ARG A 59 6.81 -0.07 -1.09
C ARG A 59 7.32 -1.17 -2.02
N ARG A 60 7.71 -0.83 -3.25
CA ARG A 60 8.30 -1.78 -4.21
C ARG A 60 9.62 -2.34 -3.69
N ASP A 61 10.51 -1.51 -3.18
CA ASP A 61 11.80 -1.97 -2.62
C ASP A 61 11.58 -2.87 -1.40
N LYS A 62 10.70 -2.47 -0.48
CA LYS A 62 10.32 -3.31 0.67
C LYS A 62 9.72 -4.64 0.22
N ALA A 63 8.81 -4.64 -0.75
CA ALA A 63 8.22 -5.86 -1.29
C ALA A 63 9.29 -6.78 -1.90
N ARG A 64 10.24 -6.23 -2.67
CA ARG A 64 11.36 -6.99 -3.23
C ARG A 64 12.27 -7.58 -2.15
N ARG A 65 12.63 -6.80 -1.13
CA ARG A 65 13.46 -7.29 -0.01
C ARG A 65 12.73 -8.38 0.78
N GLN A 66 11.45 -8.17 1.07
CA GLN A 66 10.65 -9.13 1.81
C GLN A 66 10.47 -10.43 1.02
N ALA A 67 10.27 -10.35 -0.29
CA ALA A 67 10.21 -11.52 -1.17
C ALA A 67 11.53 -12.31 -1.12
N ARG A 68 12.68 -11.64 -1.22
CA ARG A 68 14.00 -12.30 -1.10
C ARG A 68 14.18 -12.99 0.25
N ILE A 69 13.86 -12.31 1.36
CA ILE A 69 13.94 -12.89 2.71
C ILE A 69 13.03 -14.11 2.84
N ALA A 70 11.80 -14.03 2.32
CA ALA A 70 10.87 -15.13 2.32
C ALA A 70 11.42 -16.34 1.54
N SER A 71 11.96 -16.11 0.34
CA SER A 71 12.57 -17.18 -0.47
C SER A 71 13.75 -17.85 0.23
N THR A 72 14.65 -17.09 0.86
CA THR A 72 15.78 -17.67 1.62
C THR A 72 15.30 -18.51 2.81
N ARG A 73 14.28 -18.03 3.53
CA ARG A 73 13.69 -18.79 4.66
C ARG A 73 13.00 -20.06 4.17
N GLN A 74 12.26 -19.99 3.07
CA GLN A 74 11.64 -21.15 2.43
C GLN A 74 12.69 -22.19 2.02
N ALA A 75 13.80 -21.77 1.41
CA ALA A 75 14.90 -22.69 1.08
C ALA A 75 15.47 -23.38 2.33
N THR A 76 15.67 -22.65 3.42
CA THR A 76 16.13 -23.23 4.69
C THR A 76 15.13 -24.25 5.24
N LEU A 77 13.83 -23.94 5.18
CA LEU A 77 12.77 -24.86 5.59
C LEU A 77 12.80 -26.14 4.74
N VAL A 78 12.91 -26.02 3.41
CA VAL A 78 13.03 -27.17 2.51
C VAL A 78 14.21 -28.06 2.89
N THR A 79 15.39 -27.47 3.14
CA THR A 79 16.57 -28.25 3.57
C THR A 79 16.32 -28.97 4.90
N ARG A 80 15.68 -28.33 5.87
CA ARG A 80 15.36 -28.95 7.16
C ARG A 80 14.33 -30.08 7.02
N LEU A 81 13.34 -29.91 6.15
CA LEU A 81 12.34 -30.94 5.86
C LEU A 81 12.97 -32.14 5.16
N GLN A 82 13.91 -31.94 4.24
CA GLN A 82 14.66 -33.01 3.57
C GLN A 82 15.52 -33.82 4.54
N ALA A 83 16.07 -33.17 5.56
CA ALA A 83 16.88 -33.83 6.60
C ALA A 83 16.03 -34.41 7.75
N LEU A 84 14.70 -34.28 7.70
CA LEU A 84 13.84 -34.78 8.77
C LEU A 84 13.75 -36.30 8.72
N ASP A 85 13.93 -36.93 9.87
CA ASP A 85 13.67 -38.34 10.06
C ASP A 85 12.15 -38.60 10.11
N ALA A 86 11.61 -39.16 9.03
CA ALA A 86 10.19 -39.45 8.88
C ALA A 86 9.66 -40.46 9.94
N SER A 87 10.54 -41.29 10.53
CA SER A 87 10.12 -42.25 11.57
C SER A 87 9.68 -41.58 12.88
N LYS A 88 10.05 -40.30 13.05
CA LYS A 88 9.69 -39.50 14.23
C LYS A 88 8.38 -38.72 14.07
N LEU A 89 7.75 -38.78 12.89
CA LEU A 89 6.49 -38.10 12.62
C LEU A 89 5.32 -38.89 13.21
N GLY A 90 4.52 -38.22 14.04
CA GLY A 90 3.26 -38.81 14.51
C GLY A 90 2.18 -38.77 13.42
N PRO A 91 1.11 -39.58 13.55
CA PRO A 91 -0.02 -39.55 12.61
C PRO A 91 -0.63 -38.15 12.41
N ARG A 92 -0.62 -37.32 13.46
CA ARG A 92 -1.11 -35.92 13.39
C ARG A 92 -0.21 -35.03 12.52
N ASP A 93 1.10 -35.20 12.60
CA ASP A 93 2.05 -34.41 11.81
C ASP A 93 1.92 -34.77 10.33
N ILE A 94 1.80 -36.06 10.03
CA ILE A 94 1.58 -36.58 8.67
C ILE A 94 0.29 -36.02 8.08
N ALA A 95 -0.83 -36.09 8.80
CA ALA A 95 -2.11 -35.54 8.34
C ALA A 95 -2.02 -34.03 8.08
N ARG A 96 -1.35 -33.28 8.96
CA ARG A 96 -1.16 -31.84 8.82
C ARG A 96 -0.28 -31.50 7.61
N TRP A 97 0.75 -32.27 7.35
CA TRP A 97 1.65 -32.06 6.23
C TRP A 97 0.96 -32.31 4.90
N LEU A 98 0.16 -33.38 4.82
CA LEU A 98 -0.66 -33.66 3.65
C LEU A 98 -1.63 -32.51 3.35
N GLU A 99 -2.36 -32.03 4.37
CA GLU A 99 -3.26 -30.88 4.26
C GLU A 99 -2.54 -29.63 3.71
N VAL A 100 -1.38 -29.29 4.29
CA VAL A 100 -0.59 -28.13 3.87
C VAL A 100 -0.04 -28.30 2.45
N ALA A 101 0.44 -29.48 2.09
CA ALA A 101 0.97 -29.76 0.75
C ALA A 101 -0.11 -29.62 -0.32
N THR A 102 -1.27 -30.23 -0.12
CA THR A 102 -2.41 -30.13 -1.05
C THR A 102 -2.91 -28.69 -1.16
N ARG A 103 -2.93 -27.95 -0.04
CA ARG A 103 -3.26 -26.52 -0.03
C ARG A 103 -2.29 -25.69 -0.90
N VAL A 104 -0.98 -25.93 -0.76
CA VAL A 104 0.04 -25.26 -1.58
C VAL A 104 -0.12 -25.59 -3.06
N GLU A 105 -0.37 -26.86 -3.40
CA GLU A 105 -0.60 -27.29 -4.79
C GLU A 105 -1.80 -26.60 -5.40
N ARG A 106 -2.94 -26.54 -4.69
CA ARG A 106 -4.13 -25.82 -5.16
C ARG A 106 -3.85 -24.34 -5.41
N LEU A 107 -3.18 -23.67 -4.47
CA LEU A 107 -2.81 -22.26 -4.64
C LEU A 107 -1.88 -22.05 -5.85
N ALA A 108 -0.95 -22.97 -6.10
CA ALA A 108 -0.05 -22.91 -7.25
C ALA A 108 -0.80 -23.11 -8.59
N LEU A 109 -1.87 -23.92 -8.60
CA LEU A 109 -2.76 -24.13 -9.74
C LEU A 109 -3.83 -23.02 -9.88
N GLY A 110 -3.83 -22.01 -9.00
CA GLY A 110 -4.85 -20.96 -8.99
C GLY A 110 -6.23 -21.43 -8.52
N LEU A 111 -6.31 -22.61 -7.88
CA LEU A 111 -7.55 -23.15 -7.33
C LEU A 111 -7.86 -22.50 -5.98
N PRO A 112 -9.15 -22.25 -5.68
CA PRO A 112 -9.54 -21.57 -4.46
C PRO A 112 -9.22 -22.39 -3.21
N ASP A 113 -8.75 -21.70 -2.17
CA ASP A 113 -8.24 -22.33 -0.95
C ASP A 113 -9.35 -22.75 0.04
N SER A 114 -10.55 -22.25 -0.21
CA SER A 114 -11.81 -22.69 0.38
C SER A 114 -12.87 -22.34 -0.66
N THR A 115 -14.05 -22.97 -0.62
CA THR A 115 -15.22 -22.43 -1.32
C THR A 115 -15.49 -21.04 -0.74
N THR A 116 -14.82 -20.02 -1.27
CA THR A 116 -15.13 -18.62 -0.97
C THR A 116 -16.51 -18.42 -1.55
N ALA A 117 -17.52 -18.55 -0.69
CA ALA A 117 -18.80 -17.95 -0.93
C ALA A 117 -18.50 -16.50 -1.33
N HIS A 118 -18.79 -16.16 -2.59
CA HIS A 118 -18.84 -14.79 -3.04
C HIS A 118 -19.98 -14.13 -2.29
N THR A 119 -19.64 -13.65 -1.11
CA THR A 119 -20.53 -12.96 -0.22
C THR A 119 -20.56 -11.51 -0.67
N GLY A 120 -21.73 -11.05 -1.11
CA GLY A 120 -21.94 -9.64 -1.44
C GLY A 120 -21.68 -8.73 -0.23
N PRO A 121 -21.69 -7.40 -0.41
CA PRO A 121 -21.42 -6.42 0.65
C PRO A 121 -22.21 -6.66 1.95
N ASP A 122 -23.35 -7.34 1.87
CA ASP A 122 -24.29 -7.60 2.97
C ASP A 122 -24.28 -9.04 3.52
N GLY A 123 -23.29 -9.89 3.22
CA GLY A 123 -23.28 -11.24 3.79
C GLY A 123 -24.09 -12.30 2.99
N ARG A 124 -24.71 -11.92 1.86
CA ARG A 124 -25.59 -12.79 1.08
C ARG A 124 -24.87 -13.45 -0.12
N PRO A 125 -25.24 -14.68 -0.51
CA PRO A 125 -24.69 -15.32 -1.70
C PRO A 125 -25.00 -14.51 -2.97
N ILE A 126 -23.99 -14.21 -3.77
CA ILE A 126 -24.19 -13.62 -5.10
C ILE A 126 -24.82 -14.68 -6.01
N ARG A 127 -26.03 -14.42 -6.52
CA ARG A 127 -26.60 -15.19 -7.64
C ARG A 127 -25.81 -14.82 -8.90
N ALA A 128 -24.89 -15.68 -9.31
CA ALA A 128 -24.29 -15.59 -10.64
C ALA A 128 -25.28 -16.18 -11.64
N GLU A 129 -26.03 -15.34 -12.35
CA GLU A 129 -26.65 -15.76 -13.61
C GLU A 129 -25.52 -15.88 -14.63
N VAL A 130 -25.20 -17.14 -14.97
CA VAL A 130 -24.35 -17.46 -16.11
C VAL A 130 -25.16 -17.16 -17.36
N ASP A 131 -24.91 -16.01 -17.96
CA ASP A 131 -25.41 -15.68 -19.28
C ASP A 131 -24.72 -16.63 -20.28
N GLN A 132 -25.46 -17.66 -20.70
CA GLN A 132 -25.01 -18.50 -21.81
C GLN A 132 -25.17 -17.68 -23.09
N MET A 133 -24.10 -16.99 -23.47
CA MET A 133 -23.97 -16.40 -24.80
C MET A 133 -24.05 -17.54 -25.83
N SER A 134 -25.17 -17.56 -26.58
CA SER A 134 -25.37 -18.36 -27.80
C SER A 134 -24.61 -17.78 -28.98
#